data_AF-B7P7U2-F1
#
_entry.id   AF-B7P7U2-F1
#
_cell.length_a   1.000
_cell.length_b   1.000
_cell.length_c   1.000
_cell.angle_alpha   90.00
_cell.angle_beta   90.00
_cell.angle_gamma   90.00
#
_symmetry.space_group_name_H-M   'P 1'
#
loop_
_entity.id
_entity.type
_entity.pdbx_description
1 polymer ?
#
loop_
_entity_poly.entity_id
_entity_poly.type
_entity_poly.pdbx_seq_one_letter_code
_entity_poly.pdbx_strand_id
1 'polypeptide(L)' 'MEYGGPWTLEHILEQGPLRLQETLRFGRQTASALHYCHRCNVLHLDVKPSNILVHNADCKLADFGSSAIRGTKPKAREDI' A
#
# COMPACT_ATOMS: atom_id res chain seq x y z
N MET A 1 15.52 4.80 -1.26
CA MET A 1 14.07 4.68 -1.02
C MET A 1 13.52 6.09 -0.97
N GLU A 2 12.64 6.46 -1.89
CA GLU A 2 12.01 7.78 -1.90
C GLU A 2 11.02 7.87 -0.73
N TYR A 3 11.09 8.93 0.07
CA TYR A 3 10.25 9.15 1.24
C TYR A 3 8.77 9.20 0.82
N GLY A 4 7.91 8.35 1.42
CA GLY A 4 6.49 8.27 1.09
C GLY A 4 5.61 9.39 1.67
N GLY A 5 6.22 10.32 2.41
CA GLY A 5 5.51 11.35 3.17
C GLY A 5 5.39 11.00 4.65
N PRO A 6 5.03 11.99 5.50
CA PRO A 6 4.89 11.80 6.95
C PRO A 6 3.54 11.19 7.34
N TRP A 7 2.57 11.13 6.43
CA TRP A 7 1.19 10.75 6.73
C TRP A 7 0.79 9.44 6.05
N THR A 8 -0.11 8.69 6.69
CA THR A 8 -0.80 7.57 6.06
C THR A 8 -2.17 8.02 5.54
N LEU A 9 -2.75 7.25 4.63
CA LEU A 9 -4.14 7.48 4.21
C LEU A 9 -5.11 7.32 5.38
N GLU A 10 -4.78 6.48 6.37
CA GLU A 10 -5.51 6.37 7.64
C GLU A 10 -5.54 7.70 8.39
N HIS A 11 -4.39 8.36 8.62
CA HIS A 11 -4.32 9.67 9.27
C HIS A 11 -5.19 10.72 8.54
N ILE A 12 -5.24 10.68 7.21
CA ILE A 12 -6.07 11.61 6.43
C ILE A 12 -7.55 11.32 6.64
N LEU A 13 -7.96 10.05 6.63
CA LEU A 13 -9.35 9.63 6.82
C LEU A 13 -9.87 9.93 8.24
N GLU A 14 -8.99 9.95 9.24
CA GLU A 14 -9.33 10.39 10.60
C GLU A 14 -9.73 11.87 10.67
N GLN A 15 -9.24 12.71 9.75
CA GLN A 15 -9.65 14.13 9.66
C GLN A 15 -11.01 14.30 8.97
N GLY A 16 -11.54 13.25 8.37
CA GLY A 16 -12.83 13.23 7.68
C GLY A 16 -12.80 12.48 6.35
N PRO A 17 -13.97 12.34 5.70
CA PRO A 17 -14.06 11.66 4.42
C PRO A 17 -13.34 12.44 3.31
N LEU A 18 -12.68 11.70 2.42
CA LEU A 18 -12.08 12.26 1.21
C LEU A 18 -13.14 12.78 0.24
N ARG A 19 -12.80 13.83 -0.49
CA ARG A 19 -13.59 14.23 -1.66
C ARG A 19 -13.44 13.19 -2.75
N LEU A 20 -14.46 13.08 -3.61
CA LEU A 20 -14.47 12.13 -4.74
C LEU A 20 -13.19 12.19 -5.59
N GLN A 21 -12.67 13.40 -5.84
CA GLN A 21 -11.44 13.58 -6.63
C GLN A 21 -10.20 12.99 -5.94
N GLU A 22 -10.11 13.08 -4.61
CA GLU A 22 -9.01 12.51 -3.82
C GLU A 22 -9.12 10.99 -3.75
N THR A 23 -10.34 10.47 -3.54
CA THR A 23 -10.64 9.03 -3.59
C THR A 23 -10.20 8.42 -4.92
N LEU A 24 -10.57 9.04 -6.05
CA LEU A 24 -10.18 8.57 -7.38
C LEU A 24 -8.66 8.65 -7.59
N ARG A 25 -8.01 9.69 -7.07
CA ARG A 25 -6.57 9.88 -7.19
C ARG A 25 -5.79 8.79 -6.44
N PHE A 26 -6.03 8.66 -5.13
CA PHE A 26 -5.33 7.69 -4.29
C PHE A 26 -5.70 6.25 -4.69
N GLY A 27 -6.96 6.01 -5.06
CA GLY A 27 -7.39 4.71 -5.58
C GLY A 27 -6.64 4.30 -6.85
N ARG A 28 -6.48 5.22 -7.82
CA ARG A 28 -5.71 4.95 -9.05
C ARG A 28 -4.24 4.68 -8.76
N GLN A 29 -3.61 5.48 -7.90
CA GLN A 29 -2.19 5.30 -7.55
C GLN A 29 -1.96 3.98 -6.79
N THR A 30 -2.84 3.64 -5.84
CA THR A 30 -2.81 2.34 -5.13
C THR A 30 -2.98 1.17 -6.09
N ALA A 31 -3.94 1.25 -7.02
CA ALA A 31 -4.14 0.22 -8.03
C ALA A 31 -2.93 0.06 -8.96
N SER A 32 -2.29 1.17 -9.35
CA SER A 32 -1.06 1.17 -10.15
C SER A 32 0.10 0.50 -9.41
N ALA A 33 0.27 0.80 -8.11
CA ALA A 33 1.29 0.16 -7.27
C ALA A 33 1.05 -1.35 -7.14
N LEU A 34 -0.19 -1.79 -6.91
CA LEU A 34 -0.55 -3.20 -6.86
C LEU A 34 -0.34 -3.91 -8.20
N HIS A 35 -0.71 -3.26 -9.31
CA HIS A 35 -0.44 -3.77 -10.64
C HIS A 35 1.06 -3.99 -10.87
N TYR A 36 1.90 -3.06 -10.45
CA TYR A 36 3.35 -3.21 -10.48
C TYR A 36 3.82 -4.40 -9.64
N CYS A 37 3.39 -4.50 -8.37
CA CYS A 37 3.71 -5.65 -7.51
C CYS A 37 3.34 -6.99 -8.18
N HIS A 38 2.13 -7.09 -8.73
CA HIS A 38 1.67 -8.31 -9.38
C HIS A 38 2.50 -8.67 -10.61
N ARG A 39 2.93 -7.69 -11.43
CA ARG A 39 3.85 -7.92 -12.55
C ARG A 39 5.23 -8.43 -12.10
N CYS A 40 5.64 -8.09 -10.88
CA CYS A 40 6.85 -8.60 -10.24
C CYS A 40 6.62 -9.90 -9.46
N ASN A 41 5.47 -10.57 -9.61
CA ASN A 41 5.07 -11.75 -8.83
C ASN A 41 4.99 -11.53 -7.32
N VAL A 42 4.87 -10.28 -6.86
CA VAL A 42 4.70 -9.93 -5.44
C VAL A 42 3.22 -9.74 -5.15
N LEU A 43 2.69 -10.46 -4.17
CA LEU A 43 1.37 -10.24 -3.59
C LEU A 43 1.54 -9.43 -2.30
N HIS A 44 0.88 -8.27 -2.19
CA HIS A 44 0.99 -7.43 -1.00
C HIS A 44 0.29 -8.04 0.22
N LEU A 45 -0.91 -8.59 0.01
CA LEU A 45 -1.77 -9.30 0.98
C LEU A 45 -2.28 -8.47 2.19
N ASP A 46 -1.72 -7.30 2.46
CA ASP A 46 -2.15 -6.43 3.56
C ASP A 46 -2.41 -4.99 3.10
N VAL A 47 -3.31 -4.82 2.13
CA VAL A 47 -3.65 -3.50 1.59
C VAL A 47 -4.70 -2.84 2.48
N LYS A 48 -4.32 -1.75 3.14
CA LYS A 48 -5.17 -0.96 4.05
C LYS A 48 -4.67 0.49 4.13
N PRO A 49 -5.49 1.46 4.59
CA PRO A 49 -5.09 2.88 4.62
C PRO A 49 -3.80 3.16 5.42
N SER A 50 -3.52 2.41 6.48
CA SER A 50 -2.27 2.55 7.27
C SER A 50 -1.01 2.16 6.49
N ASN A 51 -1.14 1.32 5.46
CA ASN A 51 -0.06 0.88 4.58
C ASN A 51 0.04 1.72 3.29
N ILE A 52 -0.66 2.86 3.22
CA ILE A 52 -0.60 3.80 2.10
C ILE A 52 -0.02 5.10 2.63
N LEU A 53 1.24 5.38 2.28
CA LEU A 53 1.90 6.63 2.62
C LEU A 53 1.47 7.73 1.66
N VAL A 54 1.21 8.94 2.16
CA VAL A 54 0.71 10.06 1.38
C VAL A 54 1.62 11.28 1.57
N HIS A 55 1.99 11.89 0.44
CA HIS A 55 2.67 13.17 0.38
C HIS A 55 2.06 14.04 -0.72
N ASN A 56 1.47 15.17 -0.33
CA ASN A 56 0.74 16.06 -1.23
C ASN A 56 -0.37 15.31 -2.00
N ALA A 57 -0.27 15.23 -3.32
CA ALA A 57 -1.24 14.57 -4.19
C ALA A 57 -0.87 13.11 -4.52
N ASP A 58 0.23 12.61 -3.98
CA ASP A 58 0.77 11.29 -4.30
C ASP A 58 0.73 10.34 -3.11
N CYS A 59 0.54 9.05 -3.41
CA CYS A 59 0.59 7.98 -2.45
C CYS A 59 1.47 6.82 -2.89
N LYS A 60 2.10 6.15 -1.93
CA LYS A 60 2.95 4.98 -2.13
C LYS A 60 2.47 3.83 -1.25
N LEU A 61 2.47 2.63 -1.81
CA LEU A 61 2.21 1.40 -1.06
C LEU A 61 3.43 1.05 -0.21
N ALA A 62 3.21 0.74 1.06
CA ALA A 62 4.25 0.44 2.05
C ALA A 62 3.88 -0.81 2.89
N ASP A 63 4.84 -1.26 3.69
CA ASP A 63 4.76 -2.45 4.54
C ASP A 63 4.50 -3.77 3.79
N PHE A 64 5.60 -4.35 3.30
CA PHE A 64 5.61 -5.66 2.64
C PHE A 64 5.84 -6.81 3.63
N GLY A 65 5.68 -6.60 4.95
CA GLY A 65 5.92 -7.63 5.97
C GLY A 65 5.04 -8.88 5.81
N SER A 66 3.83 -8.69 5.26
CA SER A 66 2.88 -9.77 4.95
C SER A 66 2.94 -10.25 3.49
N SER A 67 3.87 -9.73 2.69
CA SER A 67 3.91 -10.00 1.26
C SER A 67 4.45 -11.39 0.93
N ALA A 68 4.02 -11.95 -0.20
CA ALA A 68 4.45 -13.25 -0.68
C ALA A 68 4.87 -13.18 -2.16
N ILE A 69 5.85 -14.01 -2.54
CA ILE A 69 6.18 -14.23 -3.94
C ILE A 69 5.28 -15.35 -4.48
N ARG A 70 4.49 -15.04 -5.50
CA ARG A 70 3.63 -16.00 -6.20
C ARG A 70 4.47 -17.18 -6.69
N GLY A 71 4.06 -18.40 -6.33
CA GLY A 71 4.74 -19.64 -6.71
C GLY A 71 5.87 -20.09 -5.78
N THR A 72 6.19 -19.30 -4.74
CA THR A 72 7.08 -19.77 -3.66
C THR A 72 6.27 -20.49 -2.58
N LYS A 73 6.79 -21.61 -2.05
CA LYS A 73 6.24 -22.20 -0.83
C LYS A 73 6.42 -21.19 0.30
N PRO A 74 5.44 -20.99 1.20
CA PRO A 74 5.62 -20.11 2.34
C PRO A 74 6.88 -20.53 3.08
N LYS A 75 7.75 -19.57 3.44
CA LYS A 75 8.74 -19.86 4.49
C LYS A 75 7.93 -20.32 5.69
N ALA A 76 8.19 -21.53 6.17
CA ALA A 76 7.62 -21.99 7.43
C ALA A 76 7.86 -20.87 8.44
N ARG A 77 6.79 -20.43 9.12
CA ARG A 77 6.94 -19.49 10.23
C ARG A 77 7.88 -20.19 11.21
N GLU A 78 9.05 -19.61 11.45
CA GLU A 78 9.85 -19.98 12.59
C GLU A 78 9.08 -19.46 13.79
N ASP A 79 8.27 -20.35 14.37
CA ASP A 79 7.66 -20.16 15.67
C ASP A 79 8.81 -20.01 16.68
N ILE A 80 8.99 -18.81 17.22
CA ILE A 80 9.83 -18.51 18.38
C ILE A 80 8.90 -18.34 19.58
#